data_AF-A0A0W8F4C8-F1
#
_entry.id   AF-A0A0W8F4C8-F1
#
_cell.length_a   1.000
_cell.length_b   1.000
_cell.length_c   1.000
_cell.angle_alpha   90.00
_cell.angle_beta   90.00
_cell.angle_gamma   90.00
#
_symmetry.space_group_name_H-M   'P 1'
#
loop_
_entity.id
_entity.type
_entity.pdbx_description
1 polymer ?
#
loop_
_entity_poly.entity_id
_entity_poly.type
_entity_poly.pdbx_seq_one_letter_code
_entity_poly.pdbx_strand_id
1 'polypeptide(L)'
;MKHSCLFLLLVCLIGGFVLLSGCTTSPGIPNVTPPLTPAPPTMGDPASCTRDADCVPSQCCHPESCVNIQYKPDCSAVLCSAACLGPLDCGAGHCRCNDGKCQVVSGPGPVLPGQATLIIAVKDAPKVRDGGTINRLLLTISEVSVQKAAPNQTITQSDEEVEPAESYDTDTAGWITVMNETQTVDLLQFVNVSRVLGRKTLDAGTYTQIRLKIDSGTITVDDTDYPLIVPSGVLKLNRGFVLIPNETRMLTLDFNAERSVVRTGSDKYLLKPVIAVISERA
;
A
#
# COMPACT_ATOMS: atom_id res chain seq x y z
N MET A 1 -41.59 15.14 44.63
CA MET A 1 -41.84 15.69 45.97
C MET A 1 -41.38 14.66 47.00
N LYS A 2 -40.83 15.16 48.11
CA LYS A 2 -40.12 14.47 49.18
C LYS A 2 -40.94 13.34 49.85
N HIS A 3 -40.21 12.57 50.65
CA HIS A 3 -40.59 11.80 51.84
C HIS A 3 -40.66 10.29 51.63
N SER A 4 -40.31 9.44 52.59
CA SER A 4 -39.50 9.54 53.81
C SER A 4 -39.59 8.13 54.38
N CYS A 5 -38.48 7.63 54.93
CA CYS A 5 -38.39 6.38 55.67
C CYS A 5 -39.32 6.40 56.89
N LEU A 6 -40.03 5.30 57.18
CA LEU A 6 -40.61 5.07 58.51
C LEU A 6 -40.46 3.58 58.91
N PHE A 7 -39.72 3.43 59.99
CA PHE A 7 -39.51 2.26 60.84
C PHE A 7 -40.83 1.64 61.32
N LEU A 8 -40.93 0.30 61.41
CA LEU A 8 -41.62 -0.36 62.53
C LEU A 8 -41.17 -1.83 62.70
N LEU A 9 -40.70 -2.12 63.92
CA LEU A 9 -40.47 -3.45 64.51
C LEU A 9 -41.80 -4.15 64.82
N LEU A 10 -41.92 -5.48 64.63
CA LEU A 10 -42.86 -6.29 65.41
C LEU A 10 -42.53 -7.82 65.45
N VAL A 11 -42.08 -8.26 66.63
CA VAL A 11 -42.53 -9.42 67.44
C VAL A 11 -42.52 -10.87 66.89
N CYS A 12 -41.54 -11.60 67.42
CA CYS A 12 -41.53 -12.95 68.04
C CYS A 12 -42.81 -13.81 68.22
N LEU A 13 -42.53 -15.13 68.19
CA LEU A 13 -43.10 -16.26 68.96
C LEU A 13 -44.38 -16.96 68.48
N ILE A 14 -44.21 -18.22 68.02
CA ILE A 14 -44.85 -19.48 68.47
C ILE A 14 -44.48 -20.56 67.42
N GLY A 15 -43.90 -21.73 67.73
CA GLY A 15 -44.20 -22.67 68.81
C GLY A 15 -44.98 -23.85 68.20
N GLY A 16 -44.29 -24.96 67.88
CA GLY A 16 -44.95 -26.15 67.32
C GLY A 16 -43.99 -27.30 67.03
N PHE A 17 -43.84 -28.20 68.00
CA PHE A 17 -43.02 -29.40 67.99
C PHE A 17 -43.92 -30.60 67.67
N VAL A 18 -43.71 -31.30 66.54
CA VAL A 18 -44.37 -32.60 66.25
C VAL A 18 -43.39 -33.56 65.54
N LEU A 19 -42.95 -34.54 66.32
CA LEU A 19 -42.68 -35.97 66.06
C LEU A 19 -42.19 -36.47 64.68
N LEU A 20 -40.92 -36.91 64.71
CA LEU A 20 -40.39 -38.23 64.26
C LEU A 20 -41.01 -38.93 63.05
N SER A 21 -40.20 -39.06 61.99
CA SER A 21 -40.02 -40.29 61.21
C SER A 21 -38.72 -40.21 60.42
N GLY A 22 -37.73 -41.03 60.80
CA GLY A 22 -36.49 -41.20 60.07
C GLY A 22 -36.69 -42.14 58.88
N CYS A 23 -36.32 -41.66 57.69
CA CYS A 23 -36.00 -42.48 56.54
C CYS A 23 -34.59 -42.12 56.09
N THR A 24 -33.69 -43.09 56.16
CA THR A 24 -32.32 -43.03 55.65
C THR A 24 -32.35 -42.93 54.12
N THR A 25 -31.95 -41.78 53.58
CA THR A 25 -31.53 -41.65 52.18
C THR A 25 -30.08 -41.16 52.14
N SER A 26 -29.33 -41.83 51.26
CA SER A 26 -27.92 -41.67 50.88
C SER A 26 -27.33 -40.27 51.06
N PRO A 27 -26.04 -40.11 51.42
CA PRO A 27 -25.36 -38.83 51.29
C PRO A 27 -25.35 -38.45 49.80
N GLY A 28 -26.32 -37.62 49.41
CA GLY A 28 -26.24 -36.83 48.21
C GLY A 28 -24.99 -35.98 48.35
N ILE A 29 -24.07 -36.19 47.41
CA ILE A 29 -22.94 -35.29 47.17
C ILE A 29 -23.50 -33.86 47.23
N PRO A 30 -22.91 -32.95 48.02
CA PRO A 30 -23.36 -31.56 47.98
C PRO A 30 -23.23 -31.11 46.53
N ASN A 31 -24.36 -30.80 45.91
CA ASN A 31 -24.40 -30.01 44.69
C ASN A 31 -23.94 -28.61 45.10
N VAL A 32 -22.63 -28.49 45.30
CA VAL A 32 -21.94 -27.22 45.30
C VAL A 32 -22.04 -26.80 43.85
N THR A 33 -23.11 -26.07 43.51
CA THR A 33 -23.04 -25.18 42.36
C THR A 33 -21.77 -24.38 42.60
N PRO A 34 -20.73 -24.55 41.76
CA PRO A 34 -19.55 -23.72 41.88
C PRO A 34 -20.05 -22.29 41.91
N PRO A 35 -19.44 -21.38 42.70
CA PRO A 35 -19.62 -19.98 42.40
C PRO A 35 -19.32 -19.87 40.91
N LEU A 36 -20.27 -19.33 40.15
CA LEU A 36 -19.99 -18.90 38.79
C LEU A 36 -18.87 -17.89 38.92
N THR A 37 -17.65 -18.41 38.90
CA THR A 37 -16.48 -17.69 38.50
C THR A 37 -16.89 -17.17 37.14
N PRO A 38 -16.81 -15.85 36.88
CA PRO A 38 -17.08 -15.36 35.54
C PRO A 38 -16.23 -16.19 34.59
N ALA A 39 -16.88 -17.06 33.81
CA ALA A 39 -16.24 -17.73 32.69
C ALA A 39 -15.66 -16.60 31.84
N PRO A 40 -14.36 -16.52 31.55
CA PRO A 40 -13.80 -15.37 30.87
C PRO A 40 -14.51 -15.18 29.51
N PRO A 41 -15.24 -14.09 29.29
CA PRO A 41 -15.63 -13.67 27.96
C PRO A 41 -14.74 -12.48 27.64
N THR A 42 -13.80 -12.56 26.71
CA THR A 42 -14.10 -12.63 25.29
C THR A 42 -12.77 -12.81 24.56
N MET A 43 -12.76 -13.54 23.44
CA MET A 43 -11.78 -13.25 22.39
C MET A 43 -11.78 -11.75 22.18
N GLY A 44 -10.64 -11.08 22.35
CA GLY A 44 -10.56 -9.63 22.21
C GLY A 44 -11.17 -9.21 20.87
N ASP A 45 -11.87 -8.09 20.86
CA ASP A 45 -12.43 -7.58 19.62
C ASP A 45 -11.29 -7.41 18.60
N PRO A 46 -11.34 -8.10 17.44
CA PRO A 46 -10.25 -8.11 16.47
C PRO A 46 -10.02 -6.73 15.84
N ALA A 47 -10.96 -5.80 15.98
CA ALA A 47 -10.78 -4.42 15.57
C ALA A 47 -10.28 -3.51 16.70
N SER A 48 -10.17 -3.95 17.96
CA SER A 48 -9.75 -3.07 19.06
C SER A 48 -8.27 -2.70 18.99
N CYS A 49 -7.92 -1.44 19.26
CA CYS A 49 -6.55 -0.95 19.25
C CYS A 49 -6.31 0.16 20.28
N THR A 50 -5.04 0.44 20.57
CA THR A 50 -4.63 1.56 21.43
C THR A 50 -3.75 2.59 20.71
N ARG A 51 -3.10 2.18 19.63
CA ARG A 51 -2.24 3.03 18.78
C ARG A 51 -2.24 2.51 17.35
N ASP A 52 -1.87 3.36 16.39
CA ASP A 52 -1.89 3.04 14.95
C ASP A 52 -1.07 1.80 14.59
N ALA A 53 0.07 1.61 15.26
CA ALA A 53 0.95 0.46 15.07
C ALA A 53 0.34 -0.88 15.52
N ASP A 54 -0.81 -0.86 16.21
CA ASP A 54 -1.55 -2.06 16.52
C ASP A 54 -2.42 -2.52 15.34
N CYS A 55 -2.62 -1.70 14.30
CA CYS A 55 -3.55 -2.00 13.22
C CYS A 55 -2.83 -2.44 11.94
N VAL A 56 -3.27 -3.56 11.36
CA VAL A 56 -2.75 -4.14 10.13
C VAL A 56 -3.89 -4.57 9.22
N PRO A 57 -3.66 -4.78 7.91
CA PRO A 57 -4.69 -5.30 7.01
C PRO A 57 -5.24 -6.64 7.47
N SER A 58 -6.55 -6.83 7.33
CA SER A 58 -7.26 -8.06 7.74
C SER A 58 -7.02 -9.25 6.82
N GLN A 59 -6.55 -8.99 5.61
CA GLN A 59 -6.31 -9.97 4.56
C GLN A 59 -4.95 -9.71 3.89
N CYS A 60 -4.35 -10.76 3.33
CA CYS A 60 -3.04 -10.65 2.69
C CYS A 60 -3.09 -9.96 1.32
N CYS A 61 -4.19 -10.09 0.57
CA CYS A 61 -4.37 -9.51 -0.75
C CYS A 61 -5.76 -8.87 -0.83
N HIS A 62 -5.87 -7.71 -1.45
CA HIS A 62 -7.12 -6.95 -1.56
C HIS A 62 -7.84 -6.68 -0.22
N PRO A 63 -7.13 -6.28 0.85
CA PRO A 63 -7.78 -6.04 2.14
C PRO A 63 -8.72 -4.83 2.07
N GLU A 64 -9.97 -5.04 2.47
CA GLU A 64 -10.97 -3.96 2.58
C GLU A 64 -11.10 -3.43 4.01
N SER A 65 -10.43 -4.06 4.99
CA SER A 65 -10.54 -3.74 6.41
C SER A 65 -9.24 -3.94 7.18
N CYS A 66 -9.25 -3.48 8.43
CA CYS A 66 -8.11 -3.53 9.34
C CYS A 66 -8.45 -4.31 10.60
N VAL A 67 -7.46 -5.04 11.12
CA VAL A 67 -7.53 -5.78 12.39
C VAL A 67 -6.35 -5.42 13.26
N ASN A 68 -6.46 -5.73 14.54
CA ASN A 68 -5.34 -5.66 15.45
C ASN A 68 -4.28 -6.71 15.04
N ILE A 69 -3.00 -6.34 15.16
CA ILE A 69 -1.84 -7.15 14.79
C ILE A 69 -1.81 -8.53 15.46
N GLN A 70 -2.46 -8.69 16.62
CA GLN A 70 -2.62 -9.99 17.27
C GLN A 70 -3.47 -10.98 16.46
N TYR A 71 -4.35 -10.48 15.59
CA TYR A 71 -5.25 -11.26 14.73
C TYR A 71 -4.81 -11.21 13.25
N LYS A 72 -3.57 -10.76 12.99
CA LYS A 72 -3.08 -10.65 11.62
C LYS A 72 -3.09 -12.01 10.90
N PRO A 73 -3.46 -12.05 9.61
CA PRO A 73 -3.34 -13.28 8.83
C PRO A 73 -1.87 -13.67 8.63
N ASP A 74 -1.60 -14.96 8.52
CA ASP A 74 -0.30 -15.46 8.07
C ASP A 74 -0.22 -15.37 6.54
N CYS A 75 0.65 -14.50 6.05
CA CYS A 75 0.83 -14.26 4.62
C CYS A 75 2.08 -14.94 4.05
N SER A 76 2.74 -15.82 4.80
CA SER A 76 4.03 -16.44 4.41
C SER A 76 3.97 -17.31 3.15
N ALA A 77 2.80 -17.84 2.81
CA ALA A 77 2.59 -18.74 1.67
C ALA A 77 1.54 -18.22 0.66
N VAL A 78 1.15 -16.95 0.76
CA VAL A 78 0.08 -16.39 -0.08
C VAL A 78 0.67 -15.75 -1.33
N LEU A 79 0.17 -16.14 -2.50
CA LEU A 79 0.48 -15.52 -3.78
C LEU A 79 -0.64 -14.53 -4.13
N CYS A 80 -0.35 -13.23 -4.10
CA CYS A 80 -1.29 -12.20 -4.51
C CYS A 80 -1.28 -11.99 -6.03
N SER A 81 -2.43 -11.66 -6.61
CA SER A 81 -2.47 -11.11 -7.97
C SER A 81 -1.84 -9.72 -8.02
N ALA A 82 -1.36 -9.31 -9.19
CA ALA A 82 -0.86 -7.94 -9.42
C ALA A 82 -1.99 -6.89 -9.58
N ALA A 83 -3.23 -7.26 -9.26
CA ALA A 83 -4.35 -6.34 -9.23
C ALA A 83 -4.25 -5.48 -7.97
N CYS A 84 -4.59 -4.20 -8.09
CA CYS A 84 -4.72 -3.31 -6.95
C CYS A 84 -6.22 -3.01 -6.74
N LEU A 85 -6.80 -3.52 -5.66
CA LEU A 85 -8.23 -3.33 -5.33
C LEU A 85 -8.41 -2.58 -4.01
N GLY A 86 -8.99 -1.38 -4.09
CA GLY A 86 -9.31 -0.58 -2.91
C GLY A 86 -8.08 0.14 -2.30
N PRO A 87 -8.31 0.97 -1.28
CA PRO A 87 -7.30 1.92 -0.82
C PRO A 87 -6.09 1.24 -0.15
N LEU A 88 -6.27 0.13 0.57
CA LEU A 88 -5.16 -0.55 1.24
C LEU A 88 -4.25 -1.30 0.27
N ASP A 89 -4.84 -1.93 -0.74
CA ASP A 89 -4.10 -2.72 -1.74
C ASP A 89 -3.38 -1.82 -2.73
N CYS A 90 -4.02 -0.71 -3.11
CA CYS A 90 -3.41 0.31 -3.95
C CYS A 90 -2.38 1.17 -3.18
N GLY A 91 -2.36 1.16 -1.84
CA GLY A 91 -1.52 2.08 -1.05
C GLY A 91 -2.04 3.52 -1.00
N ALA A 92 -3.31 3.74 -1.35
CA ALA A 92 -4.02 5.01 -1.18
C ALA A 92 -4.64 5.18 0.23
N GLY A 93 -4.54 4.16 1.08
CA GLY A 93 -4.97 4.16 2.48
C GLY A 93 -4.08 3.29 3.36
N HIS A 94 -4.30 3.38 4.67
CA HIS A 94 -3.60 2.57 5.66
C HIS A 94 -4.51 2.21 6.83
N CYS A 95 -4.06 1.23 7.62
CA CYS A 95 -4.70 0.89 8.87
C CYS A 95 -4.27 1.82 9.99
N ARG A 96 -5.24 2.45 10.65
CA ARG A 96 -5.01 3.39 11.75
C ARG A 96 -5.92 3.06 12.93
N CYS A 97 -5.48 3.37 14.14
CA CYS A 97 -6.32 3.30 15.31
C CYS A 97 -7.12 4.59 15.44
N ASN A 98 -8.42 4.52 15.17
CA ASN A 98 -9.34 5.64 15.29
C ASN A 98 -10.47 5.28 16.25
N ASP A 99 -10.67 6.11 17.28
CA ASP A 99 -11.66 5.87 18.34
C ASP A 99 -11.59 4.45 18.97
N GLY A 100 -10.37 3.95 19.17
CA GLY A 100 -10.11 2.62 19.74
C GLY A 100 -10.42 1.45 18.81
N LYS A 101 -10.66 1.72 17.52
CA LYS A 101 -10.89 0.74 16.46
C LYS A 101 -9.90 0.87 15.30
N CYS A 102 -9.42 -0.27 14.80
CA CYS A 102 -8.66 -0.34 13.57
C CYS A 102 -9.59 -0.04 12.39
N GLN A 103 -9.30 1.05 11.70
CA GLN A 103 -10.08 1.52 10.57
C GLN A 103 -9.16 1.77 9.38
N VAL A 104 -9.72 1.60 8.18
CA VAL A 104 -9.09 2.08 6.95
C VAL A 104 -9.26 3.59 6.93
N VAL A 105 -8.16 4.31 6.89
CA VAL A 105 -8.17 5.77 6.72
C VAL A 105 -7.49 6.13 5.40
N SER A 106 -7.97 7.21 4.80
CA SER A 106 -7.42 7.74 3.56
C SER A 106 -6.03 8.33 3.78
N GLY A 107 -5.18 8.19 2.77
CA GLY A 107 -3.83 8.72 2.78
C GLY A 107 -2.80 7.72 3.29
N PRO A 108 -1.51 8.03 3.15
CA PRO A 108 -0.44 7.15 3.59
C PRO A 108 -0.34 7.06 5.11
N GLY A 109 0.05 5.88 5.61
CA GLY A 109 0.18 5.64 7.04
C GLY A 109 1.26 6.46 7.75
N PRO A 110 1.21 6.54 9.09
CA PRO A 110 2.34 7.03 9.86
C PRO A 110 3.53 6.14 9.57
N VAL A 111 4.42 6.63 8.70
CA VAL A 111 5.61 5.89 8.34
C VAL A 111 6.57 6.00 9.51
N LEU A 112 7.00 4.84 10.02
CA LEU A 112 8.02 4.80 11.06
C LEU A 112 9.24 5.61 10.60
N PRO A 113 9.82 6.46 11.46
CA PRO A 113 11.02 7.20 11.10
C PRO A 113 12.16 6.21 10.83
N GLY A 114 12.98 6.52 9.83
CA GLY A 114 14.10 5.68 9.40
C GLY A 114 14.44 5.93 7.94
N GLN A 115 15.32 5.10 7.38
CA GLN A 115 15.70 5.20 5.97
C GLN A 115 15.43 3.87 5.26
N ALA A 116 15.17 3.94 3.96
CA ALA A 116 15.01 2.81 3.07
C ALA A 116 15.87 3.01 1.82
N THR A 117 16.26 1.93 1.16
CA THR A 117 16.93 2.02 -0.15
C THR A 117 15.87 1.95 -1.25
N LEU A 118 15.81 2.96 -2.12
CA LEU A 118 15.02 2.95 -3.34
C LEU A 118 15.92 2.59 -4.53
N ILE A 119 15.47 1.66 -5.36
CA ILE A 119 16.05 1.32 -6.66
C ILE A 119 15.00 1.62 -7.73
N ILE A 120 15.36 2.43 -8.72
CA ILE A 120 14.53 2.64 -9.92
C ILE A 120 15.18 1.87 -11.07
N ALA A 121 14.41 0.99 -11.67
CA ALA A 121 14.81 0.21 -12.84
C ALA A 121 13.81 0.41 -13.97
N VAL A 122 14.22 0.08 -15.20
CA VAL A 122 13.38 0.10 -16.39
C VAL A 122 13.46 -1.24 -17.11
N LYS A 123 12.36 -1.63 -17.74
CA LYS A 123 12.28 -2.80 -18.63
C LYS A 123 11.24 -2.53 -19.73
N ASP A 124 11.22 -3.35 -20.77
CA ASP A 124 10.16 -3.36 -21.79
C ASP A 124 9.14 -4.46 -21.50
N ALA A 125 7.87 -4.16 -21.71
CA ALA A 125 6.79 -5.11 -21.57
C ALA A 125 6.88 -6.16 -22.69
N PRO A 126 6.53 -7.43 -22.44
CA PRO A 126 6.51 -8.46 -23.48
C PRO A 126 5.69 -8.04 -24.70
N LYS A 127 6.25 -8.23 -25.90
CA LYS A 127 5.58 -7.90 -27.16
C LYS A 127 4.35 -8.81 -27.36
N VAL A 128 3.23 -8.21 -27.80
CA VAL A 128 1.99 -8.95 -28.07
C VAL A 128 1.99 -9.53 -29.50
N ARG A 129 2.89 -9.03 -30.37
CA ARG A 129 3.08 -9.53 -31.74
C ARG A 129 4.56 -9.75 -32.06
N ASP A 130 4.87 -10.94 -32.54
CA ASP A 130 6.10 -11.20 -33.28
C ASP A 130 6.00 -10.51 -34.65
N GLY A 131 6.57 -9.32 -34.77
CA GLY A 131 6.59 -8.59 -36.05
C GLY A 131 6.55 -7.07 -35.98
N GLY A 132 6.74 -6.46 -34.80
CA GLY A 132 6.86 -5.01 -34.70
C GLY A 132 8.03 -4.48 -35.53
N THR A 133 7.79 -3.44 -36.34
CA THR A 133 8.75 -2.78 -37.25
C THR A 133 9.90 -2.06 -36.52
N ILE A 134 9.90 -2.08 -35.18
CA ILE A 134 10.84 -1.33 -34.35
C ILE A 134 11.95 -2.27 -33.86
N ASN A 135 13.17 -2.02 -34.32
CA ASN A 135 14.36 -2.80 -33.98
C ASN A 135 15.02 -2.31 -32.68
N ARG A 136 15.02 -0.99 -32.43
CA ARG A 136 15.62 -0.37 -31.24
C ARG A 136 14.81 0.84 -30.77
N LEU A 137 14.84 1.09 -29.45
CA LEU A 137 14.28 2.29 -28.85
C LEU A 137 15.24 2.82 -27.79
N LEU A 138 16.10 3.75 -28.21
CA LEU A 138 17.09 4.39 -27.36
C LEU A 138 16.47 5.63 -26.69
N LEU A 139 16.54 5.70 -25.37
CA LEU A 139 16.22 6.89 -24.59
C LEU A 139 17.45 7.34 -23.81
N THR A 140 17.78 8.62 -23.90
CA THR A 140 18.82 9.26 -23.09
C THR A 140 18.18 9.94 -21.90
N ILE A 141 18.44 9.44 -20.71
CA ILE A 141 17.86 9.89 -19.45
C ILE A 141 18.96 10.58 -18.64
N SER A 142 18.74 11.83 -18.23
CA SER A 142 19.72 12.63 -17.47
C SER A 142 19.39 12.77 -15.99
N GLU A 143 18.14 12.55 -15.61
CA GLU A 143 17.73 12.63 -14.22
C GLU A 143 16.58 11.67 -13.92
N VAL A 144 16.65 11.04 -12.74
CA VAL A 144 15.50 10.40 -12.10
C VAL A 144 15.30 11.09 -10.75
N SER A 145 14.10 11.58 -10.49
CA SER A 145 13.73 12.21 -9.22
C SER A 145 12.38 11.71 -8.72
N VAL A 146 12.19 11.77 -7.40
CA VAL A 146 10.95 11.35 -6.74
C VAL A 146 10.46 12.46 -5.81
N GLN A 147 9.14 12.58 -5.68
CA GLN A 147 8.54 13.57 -4.80
C GLN A 147 8.08 12.93 -3.49
N LYS A 148 8.63 13.37 -2.37
CA LYS A 148 8.16 13.02 -1.03
C LYS A 148 6.84 13.75 -0.75
N ALA A 149 5.83 13.02 -0.31
CA ALA A 149 4.54 13.58 0.09
C ALA A 149 4.72 14.55 1.26
N ALA A 150 4.00 15.67 1.26
CA ALA A 150 3.89 16.49 2.46
C ALA A 150 3.15 15.69 3.56
N PRO A 151 3.40 15.97 4.85
CA PRO A 151 2.63 15.35 5.92
C PRO A 151 1.13 15.61 5.66
N ASN A 152 0.31 14.56 5.61
CA ASN A 152 -1.14 14.62 5.37
C ASN A 152 -1.60 14.79 3.90
N GLN A 153 -0.75 14.54 2.89
CA GLN A 153 -1.18 14.48 1.49
C GLN A 153 -1.69 13.08 1.10
N THR A 154 -2.89 13.03 0.50
CA THR A 154 -3.53 11.81 -0.02
C THR A 154 -2.93 11.44 -1.38
N ILE A 155 -2.66 10.16 -1.61
CA ILE A 155 -2.25 9.66 -2.93
C ILE A 155 -3.50 9.53 -3.81
N THR A 156 -3.60 10.35 -4.86
CA THR A 156 -4.60 10.14 -5.91
C THR A 156 -3.97 9.27 -7.00
N GLN A 157 -4.49 8.05 -7.19
CA GLN A 157 -4.11 7.19 -8.31
C GLN A 157 -5.15 7.34 -9.41
N SER A 158 -4.69 7.63 -10.62
CA SER A 158 -5.52 7.59 -11.82
C SER A 158 -4.84 6.70 -12.85
N ASP A 159 -5.57 5.70 -13.35
CA ASP A 159 -5.13 4.74 -14.38
C ASP A 159 -5.40 5.24 -15.81
N GLU A 160 -5.62 6.53 -16.02
CA GLU A 160 -5.89 7.11 -17.34
C GLU A 160 -4.63 7.69 -18.00
N GLU A 161 -4.57 7.51 -19.33
CA GLU A 161 -3.53 8.02 -20.22
C GLU A 161 -3.19 9.48 -19.92
N VAL A 162 -1.91 9.74 -19.63
CA VAL A 162 -1.39 11.07 -19.34
C VAL A 162 -1.31 11.87 -20.63
N GLU A 163 -2.22 12.83 -20.82
CA GLU A 163 -1.99 13.99 -21.67
C GLU A 163 -0.90 14.87 -21.03
N PRO A 164 0.06 15.41 -21.81
CA PRO A 164 1.10 16.27 -21.27
C PRO A 164 0.48 17.61 -20.83
N ALA A 165 0.17 17.72 -19.54
CA ALA A 165 -0.16 19.01 -18.94
C ALA A 165 1.13 19.82 -18.74
N GLU A 166 1.28 20.85 -19.57
CA GLU A 166 2.20 21.97 -19.35
C GLU A 166 1.84 22.66 -18.03
N SER A 167 2.54 22.29 -16.95
CA SER A 167 2.40 22.92 -15.64
C SER A 167 3.62 23.78 -15.39
N TYR A 168 3.39 25.09 -15.30
CA TYR A 168 4.38 26.06 -14.87
C TYR A 168 5.02 25.65 -13.53
N ASP A 169 6.33 25.83 -13.53
CA ASP A 169 7.29 25.46 -12.50
C ASP A 169 6.92 26.03 -11.11
N THR A 170 6.61 25.13 -10.17
CA THR A 170 6.65 25.40 -8.72
C THR A 170 7.48 24.30 -8.05
N ASP A 171 8.69 24.10 -8.57
CA ASP A 171 9.59 23.00 -8.24
C ASP A 171 10.53 23.34 -7.08
N THR A 172 10.02 23.36 -5.83
CA THR A 172 10.94 23.49 -4.68
C THR A 172 10.55 22.70 -3.43
N ALA A 173 9.34 22.15 -3.32
CA ALA A 173 8.96 21.34 -2.16
C ALA A 173 8.96 19.84 -2.48
N GLY A 174 9.82 19.08 -1.79
CA GLY A 174 9.72 17.62 -1.69
C GLY A 174 10.41 16.79 -2.78
N TRP A 175 11.00 17.39 -3.81
CA TRP A 175 11.74 16.66 -4.85
C TRP A 175 13.10 16.17 -4.36
N ILE A 176 13.38 14.90 -4.62
CA ILE A 176 14.65 14.27 -4.27
C ILE A 176 15.18 13.55 -5.51
N THR A 177 16.34 13.98 -6.00
CA THR A 177 17.05 13.34 -7.11
C THR A 177 17.61 11.98 -6.68
N VAL A 178 17.29 10.93 -7.41
CA VAL A 178 17.78 9.55 -7.22
C VAL A 178 18.99 9.26 -8.11
N MET A 179 18.98 9.81 -9.33
CA MET A 179 20.09 9.72 -10.29
C MET A 179 20.18 11.05 -11.06
N ASN A 180 21.40 11.53 -11.31
CA ASN A 180 21.71 12.74 -12.07
C ASN A 180 22.86 12.53 -13.09
N GLU A 181 23.08 11.27 -13.48
CA GLU A 181 24.11 10.87 -14.44
C GLU A 181 23.45 10.46 -15.75
N THR A 182 23.81 11.13 -16.84
CA THR A 182 23.24 10.82 -18.16
C THR A 182 23.57 9.40 -18.59
N GLN A 183 22.53 8.65 -18.93
CA GLN A 183 22.63 7.29 -19.44
C GLN A 183 21.68 7.07 -20.62
N THR A 184 22.14 6.33 -21.62
CA THR A 184 21.32 5.91 -22.76
C THR A 184 20.92 4.45 -22.59
N VAL A 185 19.62 4.16 -22.72
CA VAL A 185 19.05 2.83 -22.54
C VAL A 185 18.30 2.44 -23.81
N ASP A 186 18.64 1.27 -24.37
CA ASP A 186 17.83 0.62 -25.40
C ASP A 186 16.75 -0.22 -24.70
N LEU A 187 15.51 0.30 -24.65
CA LEU A 187 14.42 -0.35 -23.93
C LEU A 187 14.15 -1.76 -24.42
N LEU A 188 14.29 -2.00 -25.74
CA LEU A 188 13.98 -3.30 -26.35
C LEU A 188 14.98 -4.41 -25.99
N GLN A 189 16.12 -4.08 -25.35
CA GLN A 189 17.06 -5.07 -24.83
C GLN A 189 16.63 -5.66 -23.48
N PHE A 190 15.66 -5.04 -22.81
CA PHE A 190 15.29 -5.33 -21.42
C PHE A 190 13.88 -5.88 -21.31
N VAL A 191 13.48 -6.87 -22.12
CA VAL A 191 12.14 -7.48 -22.04
C VAL A 191 11.99 -8.41 -20.84
N ASN A 192 12.97 -9.31 -20.65
CA ASN A 192 12.95 -10.34 -19.60
C ASN A 192 13.81 -9.98 -18.39
N VAL A 193 14.54 -8.88 -18.46
CA VAL A 193 15.49 -8.42 -17.44
C VAL A 193 15.32 -6.92 -17.27
N SER A 194 15.56 -6.40 -16.07
CA SER A 194 15.49 -4.96 -15.80
C SER A 194 16.88 -4.31 -15.79
N ARG A 195 16.94 -3.05 -16.19
CA ARG A 195 18.12 -2.19 -16.09
C ARG A 195 17.93 -1.19 -14.96
N VAL A 196 18.82 -1.20 -13.97
CA VAL A 196 18.83 -0.18 -12.91
C VAL A 196 19.25 1.16 -13.51
N LEU A 197 18.40 2.18 -13.31
CA LEU A 197 18.68 3.57 -13.64
C LEU A 197 19.36 4.30 -12.47
N GLY A 198 18.94 4.01 -11.25
CA GLY A 198 19.46 4.68 -10.06
C GLY A 198 19.13 3.97 -8.77
N ARG A 199 19.95 4.24 -7.74
CA ARG A 199 19.79 3.74 -6.38
C ARG A 199 20.07 4.87 -5.40
N LYS A 200 19.19 5.06 -4.41
CA LYS A 200 19.41 6.04 -3.35
C LYS A 200 18.79 5.61 -2.03
N THR A 201 19.48 5.87 -0.94
CA THR A 201 18.91 5.78 0.41
C THR A 201 18.14 7.05 0.71
N LEU A 202 16.86 6.90 1.07
CA LEU A 202 15.92 7.99 1.30
C LEU A 202 15.24 7.81 2.65
N ASP A 203 14.69 8.88 3.20
CA ASP A 203 13.84 8.76 4.38
C ASP A 203 12.65 7.84 4.06
N ALA A 204 12.33 6.98 5.02
CA ALA A 204 11.07 6.28 5.01
C ALA A 204 9.92 7.30 4.99
N GLY A 205 8.93 7.01 4.17
CA GLY A 205 7.87 7.96 3.89
C GLY A 205 7.05 7.56 2.68
N THR A 206 6.08 8.39 2.37
CA THR A 206 5.30 8.25 1.14
C THR A 206 5.83 9.19 0.08
N TYR A 207 5.80 8.69 -1.14
CA TYR A 207 6.22 9.38 -2.33
C TYR A 207 5.06 9.35 -3.31
N THR A 208 4.82 10.47 -4.01
CA THR A 208 3.61 10.68 -4.82
C THR A 208 3.88 10.61 -6.32
N GLN A 209 5.10 10.93 -6.74
CA GLN A 209 5.45 11.06 -8.15
C GLN A 209 6.88 10.61 -8.40
N ILE A 210 7.11 10.02 -9.58
CA ILE A 210 8.43 9.75 -10.15
C ILE A 210 8.57 10.61 -11.40
N ARG A 211 9.73 11.24 -11.59
CA ARG A 211 10.09 12.00 -12.78
C ARG A 211 11.32 11.41 -13.42
N LEU A 212 11.28 11.30 -14.75
CA LEU A 212 12.43 10.97 -15.58
C LEU A 212 12.63 12.10 -16.57
N LYS A 213 13.79 12.75 -16.52
CA LYS A 213 14.19 13.72 -17.54
C LYS A 213 14.82 12.98 -18.71
N ILE A 214 14.19 13.07 -19.86
CA ILE A 214 14.59 12.44 -21.11
C ILE A 214 15.10 13.54 -22.03
N ASP A 215 16.41 13.56 -22.26
CA ASP A 215 17.06 14.59 -23.09
C ASP A 215 16.82 14.34 -24.59
N SER A 216 16.80 13.06 -24.98
CA SER A 216 16.61 12.65 -26.38
C SER A 216 16.13 11.22 -26.50
N GLY A 217 15.54 10.90 -27.65
CA GLY A 217 15.23 9.53 -28.03
C GLY A 217 15.58 9.25 -29.49
N THR A 218 15.89 8.01 -29.80
CA THR A 218 16.12 7.53 -31.16
C THR A 218 15.41 6.19 -31.33
N ILE A 219 14.72 6.05 -32.45
CA ILE A 219 14.03 4.81 -32.81
C ILE A 219 14.63 4.26 -34.09
N THR A 220 14.87 2.96 -34.13
CA THR A 220 15.28 2.26 -35.36
C THR A 220 14.10 1.51 -35.93
N VAL A 221 13.71 1.82 -37.15
CA VAL A 221 12.64 1.16 -37.90
C VAL A 221 13.21 0.68 -39.22
N ASP A 222 13.07 -0.62 -39.52
CA ASP A 222 13.64 -1.24 -40.73
C ASP A 222 15.12 -0.86 -40.94
N ASP A 223 15.91 -0.97 -39.86
CA ASP A 223 17.34 -0.63 -39.79
C ASP A 223 17.70 0.84 -40.09
N THR A 224 16.70 1.73 -40.15
CA THR A 224 16.90 3.18 -40.31
C THR A 224 16.61 3.90 -39.00
N ASP A 225 17.54 4.76 -38.58
CA ASP A 225 17.41 5.55 -37.35
C ASP A 225 16.63 6.85 -37.60
N TYR A 226 15.65 7.12 -36.74
CA TYR A 226 14.84 8.33 -36.75
C TYR A 226 14.87 9.01 -35.37
N PRO A 227 14.87 10.36 -35.32
CA PRO A 227 14.70 11.07 -34.06
C PRO A 227 13.32 10.80 -33.49
N LEU A 228 13.27 10.49 -32.20
CA LEU A 228 12.02 10.33 -31.45
C LEU A 228 11.69 11.65 -30.75
N ILE A 229 10.53 12.23 -31.08
CA ILE A 229 10.06 13.46 -30.44
C ILE A 229 9.58 13.12 -29.03
N VAL A 230 10.17 13.76 -28.03
CA VAL A 230 9.79 13.67 -26.61
C VAL A 230 9.16 15.00 -26.21
N PRO A 231 7.82 15.11 -26.09
CA PRO A 231 7.13 16.40 -26.02
C PRO A 231 7.61 17.30 -24.87
N SER A 232 7.55 16.79 -23.64
CA SER A 232 7.83 17.55 -22.42
C SER A 232 9.30 17.48 -21.98
N GLY A 233 10.10 16.58 -22.56
CA GLY A 233 11.42 16.19 -22.04
C GLY A 233 11.41 15.61 -20.61
N VAL A 234 10.24 15.53 -19.97
CA VAL A 234 10.04 15.04 -18.61
C VAL A 234 8.84 14.11 -18.59
N LEU A 235 9.12 12.84 -18.36
CA LEU A 235 8.11 11.83 -18.08
C LEU A 235 7.72 11.94 -16.60
N LYS A 236 6.44 12.15 -16.33
CA LYS A 236 5.86 12.20 -14.98
C LYS A 236 5.01 10.95 -14.75
N LEU A 237 5.26 10.24 -13.65
CA LEU A 237 4.48 9.08 -13.22
C LEU A 237 3.81 9.40 -11.88
N ASN A 238 2.49 9.58 -11.90
CA ASN A 238 1.67 9.86 -10.71
C ASN A 238 1.27 8.58 -9.96
N ARG A 239 2.23 7.67 -9.78
CA ARG A 239 2.04 6.43 -9.03
C ARG A 239 2.77 6.54 -7.70
N GLY A 240 2.00 6.73 -6.63
CA GLY A 240 2.55 6.84 -5.29
C GLY A 240 3.10 5.50 -4.78
N PHE A 241 4.09 5.57 -3.90
CA PHE A 241 4.71 4.41 -3.25
C PHE A 241 5.17 4.75 -1.83
N VAL A 242 5.35 3.71 -1.01
CA VAL A 242 5.79 3.85 0.39
C VAL A 242 7.17 3.21 0.55
N LEU A 243 8.06 3.93 1.23
CA LEU A 243 9.34 3.42 1.70
C LEU A 243 9.23 3.08 3.19
N ILE A 244 9.50 1.82 3.52
CA ILE A 244 9.49 1.30 4.89
C ILE A 244 10.93 1.29 5.42
N PRO A 245 11.17 1.70 6.68
CA PRO A 245 12.52 1.68 7.24
C PRO A 245 13.21 0.33 7.14
N ASN A 246 14.51 0.36 6.82
CA ASN A 246 15.39 -0.78 6.69
C ASN A 246 15.01 -1.77 5.57
N GLU A 247 14.11 -1.39 4.66
CA GLU A 247 13.79 -2.17 3.46
C GLU A 247 14.54 -1.63 2.22
N THR A 248 14.74 -2.52 1.24
CA THR A 248 15.06 -2.13 -0.13
C THR A 248 13.81 -2.26 -0.99
N ARG A 249 13.37 -1.16 -1.57
CA ARG A 249 12.24 -1.10 -2.50
C ARG A 249 12.76 -0.94 -3.91
N MET A 250 12.37 -1.84 -4.80
CA MET A 250 12.65 -1.73 -6.23
C MET A 250 11.36 -1.37 -6.97
N LEU A 251 11.41 -0.27 -7.74
CA LEU A 251 10.35 0.12 -8.66
C LEU A 251 10.86 -0.11 -10.08
N THR A 252 10.22 -1.04 -10.78
CA THR A 252 10.50 -1.34 -12.18
C THR A 252 9.47 -0.62 -13.04
N LEU A 253 9.94 0.31 -13.86
CA LEU A 253 9.17 1.00 -14.88
C LEU A 253 9.06 0.07 -16.09
N ASP A 254 7.91 -0.58 -16.22
CA ASP A 254 7.59 -1.51 -17.28
C ASP A 254 7.01 -0.75 -18.47
N PHE A 255 7.89 -0.35 -19.38
CA PHE A 255 7.58 0.47 -20.54
C PHE A 255 6.99 -0.42 -21.62
N ASN A 256 5.86 -0.11 -22.21
CA ASN A 256 5.39 -0.83 -23.40
C ASN A 256 5.89 -0.09 -24.64
N ALA A 257 7.10 -0.38 -25.12
CA ALA A 257 7.72 0.37 -26.22
C ALA A 257 6.86 0.38 -27.48
N GLU A 258 6.25 -0.76 -27.84
CA GLU A 258 5.39 -0.90 -29.02
C GLU A 258 4.17 0.02 -28.96
N ARG A 259 3.53 0.15 -27.79
CA ARG A 259 2.38 1.04 -27.58
C ARG A 259 2.77 2.48 -27.26
N SER A 260 4.03 2.71 -26.94
CA SER A 260 4.52 4.01 -26.50
C SER A 260 5.01 4.91 -27.64
N VAL A 261 5.07 4.39 -28.86
CA VAL A 261 5.51 5.15 -30.04
C VAL A 261 4.36 5.34 -31.00
N VAL A 262 4.11 6.59 -31.38
CA VAL A 262 3.11 6.97 -32.36
C VAL A 262 3.81 7.54 -33.60
N ARG A 263 3.51 6.98 -34.77
CA ARG A 263 3.95 7.56 -36.06
C ARG A 263 3.00 8.71 -36.43
N THR A 264 3.54 9.94 -36.53
CA THR A 264 2.74 11.16 -36.77
C THR A 264 2.84 11.69 -38.21
N GLY A 265 3.66 11.04 -39.05
CA GLY A 265 3.81 11.35 -40.48
C GLY A 265 4.84 10.44 -41.14
N SER A 266 5.27 10.79 -42.36
CA SER A 266 6.45 10.16 -42.98
C SER A 266 7.66 10.39 -42.09
N ASP A 267 8.22 9.30 -41.56
CA ASP A 267 9.48 9.27 -40.83
C ASP A 267 9.53 10.12 -39.55
N LYS A 268 8.35 10.43 -38.98
CA LYS A 268 8.20 11.15 -37.73
C LYS A 268 7.57 10.27 -36.66
N TYR A 269 8.27 10.17 -35.54
CA TYR A 269 7.88 9.33 -34.41
C TYR A 269 7.79 10.19 -33.15
N LEU A 270 6.71 9.98 -32.40
CA LEU A 270 6.38 10.67 -31.18
C LEU A 270 6.33 9.67 -30.03
N LEU A 271 6.95 10.01 -28.91
CA LEU A 271 6.84 9.24 -27.68
C LEU A 271 5.55 9.64 -26.94
N LYS A 272 4.59 8.71 -26.87
CA LYS A 272 3.41 8.75 -25.97
C LYS A 272 3.50 7.57 -25.00
N PRO A 273 4.23 7.71 -23.88
CA PRO A 273 4.57 6.59 -23.00
C PRO A 273 3.36 5.86 -22.42
N VAL A 274 3.40 4.53 -22.50
CA VAL A 274 2.49 3.60 -21.81
C VAL A 274 3.35 2.79 -20.83
N ILE A 275 3.24 3.08 -19.54
CA ILE A 275 4.16 2.57 -18.52
C ILE A 275 3.35 2.02 -17.34
N ALA A 276 3.67 0.80 -16.94
CA ALA A 276 3.25 0.26 -15.65
C ALA A 276 4.39 0.42 -14.63
N VAL A 277 4.04 0.61 -13.35
CA VAL A 277 5.02 0.65 -12.26
C VAL A 277 4.85 -0.61 -11.43
N ILE A 278 5.83 -1.52 -11.53
CA ILE A 278 5.89 -2.75 -10.75
C ILE A 278 6.70 -2.47 -9.50
N SER A 279 6.19 -2.88 -8.34
CA SER A 279 6.73 -2.50 -7.05
C SER A 279 7.08 -3.74 -6.22
N GLU A 280 8.38 -4.01 -6.08
CA GLU A 280 8.92 -5.23 -5.49
C GLU A 280 9.75 -4.91 -4.24
N ARG A 281 9.80 -5.87 -3.29
CA ARG A 281 10.81 -5.83 -2.23
C ARG A 281 12.03 -6.60 -2.74
N ALA A 282 13.20 -5.96 -2.69
CA ALA A 282 14.47 -6.59 -3.07
C ALA A 282 15.13 -7.26 -1.88
#